data_AF-A0A4Q9BBM0-F1
#
_entry.id   AF-A0A4Q9BBM0-F1
#
_cell.length_a   1.000
_cell.length_b   1.000
_cell.length_c   1.000
_cell.angle_alpha   90.00
_cell.angle_beta   90.00
_cell.angle_gamma   90.00
#
_symmetry.space_group_name_H-M   'P 1'
#
loop_
_entity.id
_entity.type
_entity.pdbx_description
1 polymer ?
#
loop_
_entity_poly.entity_id
_entity_poly.type
_entity_poly.pdbx_seq_one_letter_code
_entity_poly.pdbx_strand_id
1 'polypeptide(L)' 'MSQSNMPLGAKDIKILLLGIGIMLVGFFVMTLDKEEFGFGFLGLTLGPILVLVGIIIPVFSLFKWKR' A
#
# COMPACT_ATOMS: atom_id res chain seq x y z
N MET A 1 5.13 -32.83 -4.11
CA MET A 1 5.52 -31.55 -3.46
C MET A 1 4.25 -30.94 -2.88
N SER A 2 4.28 -30.60 -1.59
CA SER A 2 3.15 -30.20 -0.74
C SER A 2 2.23 -29.18 -1.40
N GLN A 3 0.95 -29.50 -1.54
CA GLN A 3 -0.09 -28.51 -1.81
C GLN A 3 -0.09 -27.52 -0.63
N SER A 4 0.49 -26.34 -0.81
CA SER A 4 0.38 -25.31 0.22
C SER A 4 -1.07 -24.86 0.24
N ASN A 5 -1.79 -25.09 1.35
CA ASN A 5 -3.16 -24.63 1.58
C ASN A 5 -3.23 -23.11 1.78
N MET A 6 -2.39 -22.34 1.08
CA MET A 6 -2.34 -20.90 1.22
C MET A 6 -3.55 -20.30 0.48
N PRO A 7 -4.39 -19.51 1.15
CA PRO A 7 -5.59 -18.93 0.53
C PRO A 7 -5.27 -17.95 -0.60
N LEU A 8 -4.02 -17.49 -0.67
CA LEU A 8 -3.49 -16.53 -1.64
C LEU A 8 -2.42 -17.20 -2.51
N GLY A 9 -2.48 -16.94 -3.82
CA GLY A 9 -1.45 -17.40 -4.74
C GLY A 9 -0.19 -16.53 -4.66
N ALA A 10 0.93 -17.02 -5.18
CA ALA A 10 2.19 -16.27 -5.22
C ALA A 10 2.07 -14.91 -5.93
N LYS A 11 1.16 -14.80 -6.92
CA LYS A 11 0.87 -13.52 -7.60
C LYS A 11 0.15 -12.54 -6.66
N ASP A 12 -0.86 -13.01 -5.93
CA ASP A 12 -1.63 -12.20 -4.99
C ASP A 12 -0.70 -11.65 -3.88
N ILE A 13 0.20 -12.50 -3.37
CA ILE A 13 1.21 -12.10 -2.36
C ILE A 13 2.15 -11.01 -2.89
N LYS A 14 2.59 -11.09 -4.15
CA LYS A 14 3.42 -10.04 -4.76
C LYS A 14 2.69 -8.70 -4.84
N ILE A 15 1.39 -8.71 -5.17
CA ILE A 15 0.58 -7.49 -5.26
C ILE A 15 0.36 -6.89 -3.85
N LEU A 16 0.12 -7.73 -2.84
CA LEU A 16 0.08 -7.32 -1.44
C LEU A 16 1.36 -6.60 -1.01
N LEU A 17 2.52 -7.21 -1.28
CA LEU A 17 3.83 -6.64 -0.94
C LEU A 17 4.07 -5.31 -1.67
N LEU A 18 3.65 -5.20 -2.93
CA LEU A 18 3.73 -3.95 -3.69
C LEU A 18 2.90 -2.84 -3.03
N GLY A 19 1.66 -3.13 -2.63
CA GLY A 19 0.81 -2.16 -1.95
C GLY A 19 1.38 -1.70 -0.61
N ILE A 20 1.93 -2.63 0.16
CA ILE A 20 2.66 -2.31 1.41
C ILE A 20 3.86 -1.40 1.11
N GLY A 21 4.63 -1.69 0.07
CA GLY A 21 5.73 -0.83 -0.37
C GLY A 21 5.27 0.60 -0.68
N ILE A 22 4.16 0.75 -1.40
CA ILE A 22 3.58 2.07 -1.72
C ILE A 22 3.12 2.80 -0.45
N MET A 23 2.51 2.11 0.51
CA MET A 23 2.13 2.72 1.80
C MET A 23 3.36 3.23 2.56
N LEU A 24 4.43 2.44 2.62
CA LEU A 24 5.68 2.85 3.28
C LEU A 24 6.29 4.08 2.60
N VAL A 25 6.25 4.16 1.27
CA VAL A 25 6.67 5.35 0.53
C VAL A 25 5.78 6.55 0.88
N GLY A 26 4.46 6.37 0.98
CA GLY A 26 3.54 7.43 1.40
C GLY A 26 3.86 7.99 2.79
N PHE A 27 4.09 7.11 3.77
CA PHE A 27 4.52 7.52 5.11
C PHE A 27 5.89 8.19 5.11
N PHE A 28 6.85 7.67 4.33
CA PHE A 28 8.17 8.28 4.20
C PHE A 28 8.10 9.67 3.56
N VAL A 29 7.23 9.88 2.58
CA VAL A 29 7.01 11.21 1.98
C VAL A 29 6.49 12.21 3.01
N MET A 30 5.63 11.79 3.95
CA MET A 30 5.16 12.67 5.03
C MET A 30 6.31 13.10 5.95
N THR A 31 7.31 12.25 6.20
CA THR A 31 8.46 12.60 7.05
C THR A 31 9.44 13.56 6.38
N LEU A 32 9.37 13.72 5.06
CA LEU A 32 10.15 14.70 4.32
C LEU A 32 9.53 16.10 4.35
N ASP A 33 8.29 16.23 4.81
CA ASP A 33 7.64 17.53 4.97
C ASP A 33 8.30 18.30 6.12
N LYS A 34 8.61 19.58 5.86
CA LYS A 34 9.31 20.47 6.80
C LYS A 34 8.37 21.40 7.55
N GLU A 35 7.10 21.47 7.13
CA GLU A 35 6.08 22.24 7.82
C GLU A 35 5.74 21.62 9.17
N GLU A 36 5.37 22.45 10.14
CA GLU A 36 4.97 21.96 11.47
C GLU A 36 3.81 20.97 11.33
N PHE A 37 3.91 19.85 12.06
CA PHE A 37 2.95 18.73 12.00
C PHE A 37 2.73 18.11 10.61
N GLY A 38 3.56 18.44 9.60
CA GLY A 38 3.39 17.96 8.23
C GLY A 38 2.16 18.56 7.53
N PHE A 39 1.74 19.78 7.89
CA PHE A 39 0.64 20.49 7.22
C PHE A 39 0.97 20.97 5.81
N GLY A 40 2.20 20.77 5.34
CA GLY A 40 2.59 21.02 3.97
C GLY A 40 1.89 20.07 2.98
N PHE A 41 2.11 20.32 1.69
CA PHE A 41 1.50 19.53 0.63
C PHE A 41 1.91 18.05 0.70
N LEU A 42 3.15 17.75 1.06
CA LEU A 42 3.68 16.39 1.08
C LEU A 42 3.05 15.58 2.22
N GLY A 43 2.90 16.18 3.40
CA GLY A 43 2.31 15.54 4.58
C GLY A 43 0.79 15.48 4.53
N LEU A 44 0.11 16.54 4.08
CA LEU A 44 -1.36 16.62 4.12
C LEU A 44 -2.05 16.02 2.90
N THR A 45 -1.39 16.01 1.73
CA THR A 45 -2.02 15.56 0.47
C THR A 45 -1.31 14.38 -0.17
N LEU A 46 -0.03 14.51 -0.52
CA LEU A 46 0.67 13.51 -1.31
C LEU A 46 0.88 12.21 -0.54
N GLY A 47 1.35 12.29 0.71
CA GLY A 47 1.51 11.16 1.60
C GLY A 47 0.19 10.40 1.80
N PRO A 48 -0.91 11.06 2.22
CA PRO A 48 -2.18 10.39 2.42
C PRO A 48 -2.74 9.76 1.14
N ILE A 49 -2.61 10.41 -0.02
CA ILE A 49 -3.00 9.82 -1.32
C ILE A 49 -2.21 8.55 -1.63
N LEU A 50 -0.88 8.58 -1.43
CA LEU A 50 -0.04 7.40 -1.64
C LEU A 50 -0.42 6.25 -0.70
N VAL A 51 -0.68 6.54 0.57
CA VAL A 51 -1.16 5.53 1.54
C VAL A 51 -2.50 4.96 1.10
N LEU A 52 -3.45 5.79 0.67
CA LEU A 52 -4.76 5.33 0.19
C LEU A 52 -4.63 4.42 -1.05
N VAL A 53 -3.82 4.80 -2.04
CA VAL A 53 -3.55 3.95 -3.20
C VAL A 53 -2.87 2.63 -2.77
N GLY A 54 -1.93 2.71 -1.84
CA GLY A 54 -1.24 1.57 -1.25
C GLY A 54 -2.16 0.64 -0.45
N ILE A 55 -3.31 1.11 0.03
CA ILE A 55 -4.36 0.28 0.66
C ILE A 55 -5.28 -0.34 -0.40
N ILE A 56 -5.67 0.44 -1.41
CA ILE A 56 -6.60 0.02 -2.46
C ILE A 56 -6.04 -1.19 -3.24
N ILE A 57 -4.75 -1.16 -3.60
CA ILE A 57 -4.09 -2.23 -4.37
C ILE A 57 -4.17 -3.61 -3.64
N PRO A 58 -3.76 -3.73 -2.36
CA PRO A 58 -3.95 -4.93 -1.55
C PRO A 58 -5.40 -5.39 -1.46
N VAL A 59 -6.34 -4.47 -1.27
CA VAL A 59 -7.77 -4.79 -1.18
C VAL A 59 -8.24 -5.48 -2.45
N PHE A 60 -7.92 -4.96 -3.64
CA PHE A 60 -8.26 -5.64 -4.89
C PHE A 60 -7.61 -7.02 -5.03
N SER A 61 -6.38 -7.19 -4.54
CA SER A 61 -5.69 -8.48 -4.56
C SER A 61 -6.32 -9.52 -3.63
N LEU A 62 -6.82 -9.09 -2.46
CA LEU A 62 -7.48 -9.97 -1.49
C LEU A 62 -8.88 -10.36 -1.94
N PHE A 63 -9.65 -9.40 -2.45
CA PHE A 63 -11.06 -9.59 -2.76
C PHE A 63 -11.32 -10.26 -4.12
N LYS A 64 -10.28 -10.51 -4.93
CA LYS A 64 -10.37 -11.23 -6.23
C LYS A 64 -11.67 -10.89 -7.00
N TRP A 65 -11.98 -9.60 -7.15
CA TRP A 65 -13.30 -9.10 -7.63
C TRP A 65 -13.77 -9.76 -8.94
N LYS A 66 -12.86 -10.35 -9.72
CA LYS A 66 -13.13 -10.97 -11.02
C LYS A 66 -13.03 -12.51 -11.03
N ARG A 67 -13.31 -13.20 -9.93
CA ARG A 67 -13.34 -14.67 -9.89
C ARG A 67 -14.74 -15.22 -9.70
#